data_AF-A0A533VYK4-F1
#
_entry.id   AF-A0A533VYK4-F1
#
_cell.length_a   1.000
_cell.length_b   1.000
_cell.length_c   1.000
_cell.angle_alpha   90.00
_cell.angle_beta   90.00
_cell.angle_gamma   90.00
#
_symmetry.space_group_name_H-M   'P 1'
#
loop_
_entity.id
_entity.type
_entity.pdbx_description
1 polymer ?
#
loop_
_entity_poly.entity_id
_entity_poly.type
_entity_poly.pdbx_seq_one_letter_code
_entity_poly.pdbx_strand_id
1 'polypeptide(L)' 'MTIRIDEERVFRLIEERHPRAIVVNAPGGLQAQTRALMEKIRERYGVSCVLVGDSCFGICDTVDEEVEK' A
#
# COMPACT_ATOMS: atom_id res chain seq x y z
N MET A 1 18.94 -11.98 4.87
CA MET A 1 17.61 -12.20 4.28
C MET A 1 16.95 -10.85 4.10
N THR A 2 16.64 -10.44 2.87
CA THR A 2 16.09 -9.10 2.61
C THR A 2 14.60 -9.25 2.32
N ILE A 3 13.75 -8.66 3.15
CA ILE A 3 12.30 -8.60 2.90
C ILE A 3 12.05 -7.56 1.82
N ARG A 4 11.26 -7.94 0.81
CA ARG A 4 10.86 -7.08 -0.31
C ARG A 4 9.36 -7.17 -0.53
N ILE A 5 8.77 -6.06 -0.96
CA ILE A 5 7.37 -6.04 -1.39
C ILE A 5 7.26 -6.68 -2.78
N ASP A 6 6.27 -7.55 -2.97
CA ASP A 6 5.93 -8.14 -4.26
C ASP A 6 5.17 -7.11 -5.12
N GLU A 7 5.91 -6.26 -5.83
CA GLU A 7 5.34 -5.21 -6.68
C GLU A 7 4.54 -5.78 -7.86
N GLU A 8 4.98 -6.90 -8.44
CA GLU A 8 4.29 -7.53 -9.58
C GLU A 8 2.87 -7.93 -9.21
N ARG A 9 2.68 -8.54 -8.03
CA ARG A 9 1.36 -8.88 -7.53
C ARG A 9 0.50 -7.66 -7.25
N VAL A 10 1.08 -6.60 -6.69
CA VAL A 10 0.35 -5.35 -6.41
C VAL A 10 -0.15 -4.72 -7.71
N PHE A 11 0.71 -4.59 -8.72
CA PHE A 11 0.36 -4.04 -10.02
C PHE A 11 -0.71 -4.86 -10.73
N ARG A 12 -0.59 -6.20 -10.70
CA ARG A 12 -1.62 -7.09 -11.24
C ARG A 12 -2.98 -6.86 -10.57
N LEU A 13 -3.03 -6.74 -9.24
CA LEU A 13 -4.29 -6.50 -8.52
C LEU A 13 -4.90 -5.12 -8.83
N ILE A 14 -4.08 -4.10 -9.06
CA ILE A 14 -4.56 -2.77 -9.48
C ILE A 14 -5.16 -2.84 -10.88
N GLU A 15 -4.50 -3.54 -11.80
CA GLU A 15 -4.97 -3.75 -13.18
C GLU A 15 -6.26 -4.59 -13.23
N GLU A 16 -6.40 -5.60 -12.36
CA GLU A 16 -7.61 -6.43 -12.28
C GLU A 16 -8.80 -5.69 -11.63
N ARG A 17 -8.56 -4.86 -10.61
CA ARG A 17 -9.62 -4.26 -9.78
C ARG A 17 -9.95 -2.82 -10.12
N HIS A 18 -9.09 -2.12 -10.84
CA HIS A 18 -9.23 -0.71 -11.18
C HIS A 18 -9.65 0.19 -9.99
N PRO A 19 -8.92 0.17 -8.86
CA PRO A 19 -9.31 0.93 -7.68
C PRO A 19 -9.25 2.43 -7.95
N ARG A 20 -10.21 3.19 -7.39
CA ARG A 20 -10.20 4.66 -7.44
C ARG A 20 -9.15 5.28 -6.51
N ALA A 21 -8.89 4.62 -5.38
CA ALA A 21 -7.92 5.01 -4.37
C ALA A 21 -7.43 3.77 -3.61
N ILE A 22 -6.28 3.86 -2.97
CA ILE A 22 -5.67 2.78 -2.20
C ILE A 22 -5.23 3.32 -0.84
N VAL A 23 -5.71 2.69 0.24
CA VAL A 23 -5.16 2.88 1.59
C VAL A 23 -4.07 1.83 1.81
N VAL A 24 -2.95 2.24 2.38
CA VAL A 24 -1.77 1.41 2.60
C VAL A 24 -1.41 1.45 4.08
N ASN A 25 -1.18 0.28 4.67
CA ASN A 25 -0.70 0.12 6.02
C ASN A 25 0.58 -0.74 5.99
N ALA A 26 1.61 -0.34 6.74
CA ALA A 26 2.91 -1.00 6.71
C ALA A 26 3.65 -0.88 8.04
N PRO A 27 4.32 -1.95 8.51
CA PRO A 27 5.17 -1.90 9.69
C PRO A 27 6.35 -0.96 9.47
N GLY A 28 6.89 -0.40 10.56
CA GLY A 28 7.94 0.62 10.53
C GLY A 28 9.14 0.26 9.64
N GLY A 29 9.56 -1.02 9.65
CA GLY A 29 10.69 -1.51 8.84
C GLY A 29 10.45 -1.54 7.32
N LEU A 30 9.21 -1.36 6.85
CA LEU A 30 8.86 -1.37 5.43
C LEU A 30 8.45 0.00 4.88
N GLN A 31 8.29 1.02 5.72
CA GLN A 31 7.76 2.33 5.28
C GLN A 31 8.49 2.95 4.08
N ALA A 32 9.82 2.83 4.01
CA ALA A 32 10.58 3.38 2.89
C ALA A 32 10.26 2.68 1.56
N GLN A 33 10.16 1.34 1.56
CA GLN A 33 9.78 0.56 0.37
C GLN A 33 8.33 0.83 -0.01
N THR A 34 7.45 0.93 0.99
CA THR A 34 6.03 1.24 0.80
C THR A 34 5.84 2.59 0.12
N ARG A 35 6.54 3.64 0.57
CA ARG A 35 6.49 4.98 -0.06
C ARG A 35 6.97 4.92 -1.51
N ALA A 36 8.09 4.24 -1.78
CA ALA A 36 8.57 4.08 -3.15
C ALA A 36 7.57 3.36 -4.07
N LEU A 37 6.88 2.33 -3.57
CA LEU A 37 5.82 1.65 -4.31
C LEU A 37 4.61 2.58 -4.56
N MET A 38 4.20 3.37 -3.56
CA MET A 38 3.09 4.32 -3.72
C MET A 38 3.37 5.37 -4.80
N GLU A 39 4.61 5.87 -4.88
CA GLU A 39 5.03 6.79 -5.95
C GLU A 39 4.89 6.13 -7.33
N LYS A 40 5.40 4.90 -7.49
CA LYS A 40 5.26 4.13 -8.74
C LYS A 40 3.80 3.90 -9.14
N ILE A 41 2.94 3.57 -8.17
CA ILE A 41 1.50 3.37 -8.42
C ILE A 41 0.87 4.66 -8.91
N ARG A 42 1.18 5.79 -8.26
CA ARG A 42 0.64 7.10 -8.63
C ARG A 42 1.11 7.52 -10.03
N GLU A 43 2.39 7.34 -10.34
CA GLU A 43 2.97 7.67 -11.65
C GLU A 43 2.38 6.79 -12.77
N ARG A 44 2.23 5.48 -12.52
CA ARG A 44 1.80 4.52 -13.55
C ARG A 44 0.29 4.52 -13.79
N TYR A 45 -0.51 4.65 -12.74
CA TYR A 45 -1.96 4.44 -12.80
C TYR A 45 -2.76 5.70 -12.50
N GLY A 46 -2.15 6.78 -12.01
CA GLY A 46 -2.86 7.98 -11.56
C GLY A 46 -3.75 7.73 -10.32
N VAL A 47 -3.57 6.60 -9.64
CA VAL A 47 -4.35 6.22 -8.45
C VAL A 47 -3.77 6.89 -7.21
N SER A 48 -4.64 7.49 -6.40
CA SER A 48 -4.25 8.08 -5.12
C SER A 48 -3.91 6.98 -4.11
N CYS A 49 -2.77 7.11 -3.44
CA CYS A 49 -2.35 6.21 -2.37
C CYS A 49 -2.20 6.98 -1.07
N VAL A 50 -2.84 6.50 0.00
CA VAL A 50 -2.76 7.08 1.35
C VAL A 50 -2.08 6.10 2.28
N LEU A 51 -0.97 6.51 2.89
CA LEU A 51 -0.29 5.71 3.91
C LEU A 51 -0.84 6.06 5.30
N VAL A 52 -1.27 5.06 6.05
CA VAL A 52 -1.69 5.24 7.44
C VAL A 52 -0.50 5.71 8.27
N GLY A 53 -0.72 6.79 9.03
CA GLY A 53 0.30 7.45 9.84
C GLY A 53 0.58 6.76 11.18
N ASP A 54 -0.38 5.99 11.69
CA ASP A 54 -0.25 5.25 12.94
C ASP A 54 0.75 4.10 12.84
N SER A 55 1.22 3.63 13.99
CA SER A 55 2.09 2.45 14.04
C SER A 55 1.32 1.21 13.60
N CYS A 56 1.93 0.36 12.78
CA CYS A 56 1.41 -0.96 12.43
C CYS A 56 2.22 -2.04 13.16
N PHE A 57 1.55 -2.79 14.04
CA PHE A 57 2.19 -3.88 14.80
C PHE A 57 2.03 -5.26 14.16
N GLY A 58 1.11 -5.42 13.21
CA GLY A 58 0.88 -6.66 12.48
C GLY A 58 -0.56 -6.85 12.03
N ILE A 59 -0.95 -8.08 11.75
CA ILE A 59 -2.31 -8.42 11.29
C ILE A 59 -3.40 -8.18 12.34
N CYS A 60 -3.04 -7.99 13.61
CA CYS A 60 -3.98 -7.61 14.67
C CYS A 60 -4.38 -6.13 14.61
N ASP A 61 -3.82 -5.36 13.68
CA ASP A 61 -3.85 -3.90 13.60
C ASP A 61 -4.10 -3.47 12.15
N THR A 62 -5.13 -4.06 11.53
CA THR A 62 -5.55 -3.69 10.17
C THR A 62 -6.40 -2.44 10.17
N VAL A 63 -6.54 -1.84 8.99
CA VAL A 63 -7.17 -0.53 8.78
C VAL A 63 -8.30 -0.60 7.75
N ASP A 64 -9.06 -1.69 7.79
CA ASP A 64 -10.12 -1.94 6.83
C ASP A 64 -11.25 -0.91 6.96
N GLU A 65 -11.52 -0.42 8.17
CA GLU A 65 -12.56 0.59 8.44
C GLU A 65 -12.21 2.00 7.90
N GLU A 66 -10.92 2.27 7.67
CA GLU A 66 -10.42 3.51 7.06
C GLU A 66 -10.62 3.54 5.54
N VAL A 67 -10.89 2.39 4.91
CA VAL A 67 -11.09 2.29 3.45
C VAL A 67 -12.47 2.80 3.01
N GLU A 68 -13.46 2.76 3.90
CA GLU A 68 -14.85 3.13 3.59
C GLU A 68 -15.13 4.64 3.68
N LYS A 69 -14.18 5.44 4.16
CA LYS A 69 -14.31 6.90 4.36
C LYS A 69 -13.75 7.70 3.18
#